data_AF-A0A7H4M904-F1
#
_entry.id   AF-A0A7H4M904-F1
#
_cell.length_a   1.000
_cell.length_b   1.000
_cell.length_c   1.000
_cell.angle_alpha   90.00
_cell.angle_beta   90.00
_cell.angle_gamma   90.00
#
_symmetry.space_group_name_H-M   'P 1'
#
loop_
_entity.id
_entity.type
_entity.pdbx_description
1 polymer ?
#
loop_
_entity_poly.entity_id
_entity_poly.type
_entity_poly.pdbx_seq_one_letter_code
_entity_poly.pdbx_strand_id
1 'polypeptide(L)'
;MLDEHIGRTWRTDLSQLDELKQHIDYPTVNQAVRQAKLENKQRLASYIAQQLNVVVNPKALFDVQIKRIHEYKRPADECAARHYPL
;
A
#
# COMPACT_ATOMS: atom_id res chain seq x y z
N MET A 1 16.68 -1.52 -4.96
CA MET A 1 15.92 -2.73 -4.62
C MET A 1 15.43 -3.46 -5.87
N LEU A 2 14.31 -3.10 -6.51
CA LEU A 2 13.82 -3.86 -7.69
C LEU A 2 14.87 -3.97 -8.81
N ASP A 3 15.51 -2.86 -9.16
CA ASP A 3 16.56 -2.85 -10.18
C ASP A 3 17.80 -3.69 -9.86
N GLU A 4 18.07 -3.88 -8.57
CA GLU A 4 19.23 -4.65 -8.09
C GLU A 4 18.93 -6.15 -8.05
N HIS A 5 17.65 -6.53 -7.96
CA HIS A 5 17.22 -7.92 -7.84
C HIS A 5 16.72 -8.54 -9.15
N ILE A 6 16.04 -7.76 -10.01
CA ILE A 6 15.43 -8.25 -11.26
C ILE A 6 15.82 -7.41 -12.50
N GLY A 7 16.83 -6.56 -12.39
CA GLY A 7 17.30 -5.71 -13.49
C GLY A 7 16.33 -4.56 -13.83
N ARG A 8 16.44 -3.97 -15.03
CA ARG A 8 15.60 -2.80 -15.42
C ARG A 8 14.48 -3.12 -16.41
N THR A 9 14.52 -4.30 -17.01
CA THR A 9 13.61 -4.79 -18.05
C THR A 9 12.19 -5.01 -17.56
N TRP A 10 11.98 -5.20 -16.25
CA TRP A 10 10.64 -5.30 -15.65
C TRP A 10 9.76 -4.06 -15.87
N ARG A 11 10.36 -2.89 -16.17
CA ARG A 11 9.60 -1.67 -16.49
C ARG A 11 8.82 -1.77 -17.80
N THR A 12 9.32 -2.58 -18.73
CA THR A 12 8.69 -2.84 -20.03
C THR A 12 7.94 -4.17 -20.06
N ASP A 13 8.32 -5.10 -19.19
CA ASP A 13 7.73 -6.44 -19.11
C ASP A 13 7.42 -6.81 -17.65
N LEU A 14 6.16 -6.66 -17.27
CA LEU A 14 5.68 -6.91 -15.91
C LEU A 14 5.72 -8.40 -15.51
N SER A 15 5.89 -9.33 -16.46
CA SER A 15 5.96 -10.76 -16.14
C SER A 15 7.19 -11.13 -15.30
N GLN A 16 8.27 -10.33 -15.41
CA GLN A 16 9.51 -10.47 -14.63
C GLN A 16 9.30 -10.18 -13.13
N LEU A 17 8.17 -9.59 -12.74
CA LEU A 17 7.82 -9.46 -11.33
C LEU A 17 7.57 -10.83 -10.66
N ASP A 18 7.30 -11.89 -11.42
CA ASP A 18 7.12 -13.23 -10.86
C ASP A 18 8.41 -13.79 -10.27
N GLU A 19 9.57 -13.36 -10.76
CA GLU A 19 10.89 -13.73 -10.24
C GLU A 19 11.09 -13.28 -8.78
N LEU A 20 10.40 -12.21 -8.37
CA LEU A 20 10.41 -11.75 -6.97
C LEU A 20 9.81 -12.79 -6.01
N LYS A 21 9.00 -13.74 -6.49
CA LYS A 21 8.47 -14.83 -5.66
C LYS A 21 9.58 -15.71 -5.10
N GLN A 22 10.67 -15.90 -5.85
CA GLN A 22 11.83 -16.68 -5.39
C GLN A 22 12.55 -16.00 -4.23
N HIS A 23 12.33 -14.69 -4.05
CA HIS A 23 12.97 -13.88 -3.03
C HIS A 23 12.08 -13.61 -1.79
N ILE A 24 10.89 -14.22 -1.70
CA ILE A 24 9.92 -14.01 -0.61
C ILE A 24 10.50 -14.31 0.77
N ASP A 25 11.32 -15.36 0.89
CA ASP A 25 11.88 -15.78 2.18
C ASP A 25 13.21 -15.10 2.52
N TYR A 26 13.75 -14.25 1.63
CA TYR A 26 15.00 -13.57 1.91
C TYR A 26 14.76 -12.39 2.87
N PRO A 27 15.32 -12.43 4.10
CA PRO A 27 15.05 -11.43 5.13
C PRO A 27 15.53 -10.02 4.71
N THR A 28 16.59 -9.94 3.89
CA THR A 28 17.13 -8.69 3.35
C THR A 28 16.15 -7.97 2.42
N VAL A 29 15.52 -8.73 1.51
CA VAL A 29 14.49 -8.23 0.59
C VAL A 29 13.26 -7.76 1.35
N ASN A 30 12.80 -8.56 2.32
CA ASN A 30 11.68 -8.19 3.17
C ASN A 30 11.94 -6.92 3.99
N GLN A 31 13.14 -6.75 4.52
CA GLN A 31 13.53 -5.55 5.25
C GLN A 31 13.57 -4.33 4.34
N ALA A 32 14.16 -4.45 3.14
CA ALA A 32 14.20 -3.36 2.16
C ALA A 32 12.79 -2.93 1.72
N VAL A 33 11.88 -3.88 1.48
CA VAL A 33 10.49 -3.59 1.13
C VAL A 33 9.74 -2.94 2.29
N ARG A 34 9.93 -3.41 3.53
CA ARG A 34 9.34 -2.79 4.72
C ARG A 34 9.82 -1.35 4.92
N GLN A 35 11.11 -1.11 4.72
CA GLN A 35 11.71 0.23 4.83
C GLN A 35 11.14 1.17 3.76
N ALA A 36 11.09 0.74 2.49
CA ALA A 36 10.48 1.52 1.42
C ALA A 36 9.00 1.83 1.68
N LYS A 37 8.23 0.86 2.23
CA LYS A 37 6.83 1.09 2.64
C LYS A 37 6.73 2.12 3.77
N LEU A 38 7.61 2.07 4.76
CA LEU A 38 7.61 3.02 5.87
C LEU A 38 7.91 4.45 5.39
N GLU A 39 8.91 4.62 4.53
CA GLU A 39 9.25 5.92 3.93
C GLU A 39 8.09 6.49 3.11
N ASN A 40 7.41 5.65 2.33
CA ASN A 40 6.22 6.07 1.59
C ASN A 40 5.07 6.48 2.52
N LYS A 41 4.86 5.75 3.63
CA LYS A 41 3.86 6.12 4.65
C LYS A 41 4.21 7.43 5.34
N GLN A 42 5.49 7.70 5.62
CA GLN A 42 5.93 8.97 6.19
C GLN A 42 5.67 10.13 5.22
N ARG A 43 6.02 9.97 3.94
CA ARG A 43 5.72 10.98 2.91
C ARG A 43 4.23 11.26 2.79
N LEU A 44 3.40 10.21 2.80
CA LEU A 44 1.94 10.34 2.78
C LEU A 44 1.42 11.03 4.05
N ALA A 45 1.94 10.69 5.22
CA ALA A 45 1.58 11.32 6.48
C ALA A 45 1.89 12.83 6.48
N SER A 46 3.07 13.21 5.98
CA SER A 46 3.44 14.62 5.81
C SER A 46 2.51 15.34 4.82
N TYR A 47 2.17 14.70 3.70
CA TYR A 47 1.24 15.27 2.73
C TYR A 47 -0.17 15.49 3.32
N ILE A 48 -0.70 14.51 4.05
CA ILE A 48 -1.99 14.61 4.75
C ILE A 48 -1.95 15.73 5.79
N ALA A 49 -0.87 15.83 6.57
CA ALA A 49 -0.71 16.90 7.55
C ALA A 49 -0.70 18.29 6.91
N GLN A 50 -0.08 18.44 5.73
CA GLN A 50 -0.07 19.71 5.01
C GLN A 50 -1.41 20.08 4.36
N GLN A 51 -2.13 19.10 3.80
CA GLN A 51 -3.36 19.36 3.05
C GLN A 51 -4.63 19.38 3.92
N LEU A 52 -4.68 18.53 4.94
CA LEU A 52 -5.87 18.28 5.76
C LEU A 52 -5.66 18.69 7.22
N ASN A 53 -4.44 19.09 7.60
CA ASN A 53 -4.09 19.46 8.97
C ASN A 53 -4.31 18.32 10.00
N VAL A 54 -4.31 17.07 9.51
CA VAL A 54 -4.45 15.85 10.33
C VAL A 54 -3.09 15.17 10.47
N VAL A 55 -2.70 14.87 11.71
CA VAL A 55 -1.48 14.10 12.00
C VAL A 55 -1.83 12.62 12.05
N VAL A 56 -1.35 11.86 11.05
CA VAL A 56 -1.53 10.39 10.99
C VAL A 56 -0.25 9.66 11.39
N ASN A 57 -0.40 8.54 12.11
CA ASN A 57 0.73 7.74 12.56
C ASN A 57 1.25 6.84 11.43
N PRO A 58 2.50 7.02 10.93
CA PRO A 58 3.05 6.21 9.83
C PRO A 58 3.28 4.74 10.18
N LYS A 59 3.26 4.36 11.47
CA LYS A 59 3.33 2.96 11.91
C LYS A 59 1.98 2.25 11.90
N ALA A 60 0.87 2.98 11.78
CA ALA A 60 -0.46 2.39 11.70
C ALA A 60 -0.66 1.64 10.37
N LEU A 61 -1.73 0.83 10.29
CA LEU A 61 -2.22 0.29 9.04
C LEU A 61 -2.87 1.44 8.24
N PHE A 62 -2.48 1.60 6.97
CA PHE A 62 -3.06 2.59 6.07
C PHE A 62 -4.03 1.85 5.17
N ASP A 63 -5.32 2.11 5.33
CA ASP A 63 -6.33 1.70 4.36
C ASP A 63 -6.66 2.91 3.46
N VAL A 64 -6.42 2.75 2.16
CA VAL A 64 -6.47 3.85 1.19
C VAL A 64 -7.34 3.42 0.02
N GLN A 65 -8.54 3.97 -0.05
CA GLN A 65 -9.45 3.77 -1.18
C GLN A 65 -9.44 4.99 -2.10
N ILE A 66 -8.74 4.90 -3.23
CA ILE A 66 -8.72 5.95 -4.26
C ILE A 66 -9.75 5.58 -5.33
N LYS A 67 -10.92 6.22 -5.27
CA LYS A 67 -12.00 6.08 -6.25
C LYS A 67 -12.59 7.45 -6.58
N ARG A 68 -12.95 7.66 -7.85
CA ARG A 68 -13.77 8.83 -8.20
C ARG A 68 -15.13 8.68 -7.51
N ILE A 69 -15.56 9.68 -6.75
CA ILE A 69 -16.93 9.70 -6.21
C ILE A 69 -17.84 9.88 -7.42
N HIS A 70 -18.48 8.79 -7.83
CA HIS A 70 -19.42 8.76 -8.93
C HIS A 70 -20.77 8.34 -8.37
N GLU A 71 -21.78 9.17 -8.59
CA GLU A 71 -23.11 9.12 -7.96
C GLU A 71 -23.86 7.78 -8.18
N TYR A 72 -23.46 6.96 -9.16
CA TYR A 72 -24.19 5.73 -9.50
C TYR A 72 -23.65 4.43 -8.86
N LYS A 73 -22.53 4.44 -8.12
CA LYS A 73 -22.13 3.28 -7.32
C LYS A 73 -21.92 3.69 -5.88
N ARG A 74 -23.02 3.73 -5.12
CA ARG A 74 -23.00 3.67 -3.65
C ARG A 74 -22.08 2.52 -3.22
N PRO A 75 -20.94 2.75 -2.55
CA PRO A 75 -20.36 1.72 -1.70
C PRO A 75 -21.14 1.81 -0.39
N ALA A 76 -22.25 1.09 -0.31
CA ALA A 76 -23.01 0.90 0.93
C ALA A 76 -22.47 -0.33 1.68
N ASP A 77 -21.16 -0.54 1.65
CA ASP A 77 -20.54 -1.79 2.10
C ASP A 77 -19.61 -1.54 3.29
N GLU A 78 -19.83 -0.47 4.05
CA GLU A 78 -19.12 -0.23 5.31
C GLU A 78 -20.06 0.42 6.33
N CYS A 79 -21.19 -0.23 6.65
CA CYS A 79 -21.96 0.15 7.84
C CYS A 79 -22.87 -0.91 8.51
N ALA A 80 -22.88 -2.20 8.13
CA ALA A 80 -23.81 -3.14 8.79
C ALA A 80 -23.27 -4.58 8.90
N ALA A 81 -22.36 -4.82 9.85
CA ALA A 81 -22.09 -6.19 10.33
C ALA A 81 -21.66 -6.18 11.81
N ARG A 82 -22.46 -5.56 12.69
CA ARG A 82 -22.36 -5.72 14.15
C ARG A 82 -23.74 -5.69 14.82
N HIS A 83 -24.62 -6.62 14.43
CA HIS A 83 -25.66 -7.13 15.35
C HIS A 83 -26.33 -8.38 14.78
N TYR A 84 -25.92 -9.54 15.27
CA TYR A 84 -26.76 -10.75 15.30
C TYR A 84 -26.66 -11.30 16.73
N PRO A 85 -27.71 -11.20 17.56
CA PRO A 85 -27.92 -12.16 18.64
C PRO A 85 -28.73 -13.35 18.13
N LEU A 86 -28.47 -14.51 18.73
CA LEU A 86 -29.28 -15.73 18.64
C LEU A 86 -30.72 -15.49 19.08
#